data_AF-A0A1W0WEH7-F1
#
_entry.id   AF-A0A1W0WEH7-F1
#
_cell.length_a   1.000
_cell.length_b   1.000
_cell.length_c   1.000
_cell.angle_alpha   90.00
_cell.angle_beta   90.00
_cell.angle_gamma   90.00
#
_symmetry.space_group_name_H-M   'P 1'
#
loop_
_entity.id
_entity.type
_entity.pdbx_description
1 polymer ?
#
loop_
_entity_poly.entity_id
_entity_poly.type
_entity_poly.pdbx_seq_one_letter_code
_entity_poly.pdbx_strand_id
1 'polypeptide(L)'
;MRNAAPEIIFQPRNELSLFGAPLLTDSLPIVINAKTVISKLISSRLDILPARQSLFLLKNCLAVPKAKYLLRCAQTYECMNEQNCLDEVIRDSVKAILNTVMPLAVVLFIDIDTVILEPTRLRQTATGQTTPHAPKVQNWSSPVVKAGAQELMANVGVRDKAVLLALRRSESSKWLNAIPNDNVSTLLEGDSFRIAFALGLGANVCEPHICRCEVQAFHPYLGVR
;
A
#
# COMPACT_ATOMS: atom_id res chain seq x y z
N MET A 1 27.31 13.76 -13.00
CA MET A 1 26.26 12.87 -13.55
C MET A 1 25.42 13.50 -14.66
N ARG A 2 25.10 14.82 -14.62
CA ARG A 2 24.35 15.51 -15.69
C ARG A 2 25.00 15.49 -17.09
N ASN A 3 26.32 15.27 -17.18
CA ASN A 3 27.05 15.29 -18.45
C ASN A 3 27.00 13.94 -19.22
N ALA A 4 26.56 12.84 -18.60
CA ALA A 4 26.57 11.50 -19.23
C ALA A 4 25.19 11.09 -19.79
N ALA A 5 24.11 11.69 -19.31
CA ALA A 5 22.74 11.45 -19.78
C ALA A 5 21.87 12.68 -19.45
N PRO A 6 21.78 13.68 -20.34
CA PRO A 6 21.11 14.95 -20.05
C PRO A 6 19.59 14.84 -19.89
N GLU A 7 18.97 13.80 -20.46
CA GLU A 7 17.51 13.58 -20.37
C GLU A 7 17.07 12.80 -19.13
N ILE A 8 18.00 12.24 -18.35
CA ILE A 8 17.64 11.49 -17.13
C ILE A 8 17.51 12.48 -15.97
N ILE A 9 16.27 12.86 -15.68
CA ILE A 9 15.92 13.72 -14.55
C ILE A 9 15.83 12.87 -13.29
N PHE A 10 16.68 13.15 -12.31
CA PHE A 10 16.51 12.62 -10.96
C PHE A 10 15.38 13.37 -10.25
N GLN A 11 14.47 12.62 -9.63
CA GLN A 11 13.45 13.20 -8.76
C GLN A 11 14.11 14.00 -7.62
N PRO A 12 13.53 15.15 -7.24
CA PRO A 12 14.04 15.93 -6.12
C PRO A 12 13.94 15.13 -4.82
N ARG A 13 14.80 15.45 -3.85
CA ARG A 13 14.85 14.76 -2.54
C ARG A 13 13.50 14.68 -1.84
N ASN A 14 12.66 15.70 -1.99
CA ASN A 14 11.36 15.80 -1.34
C ASN A 14 10.29 14.88 -1.94
N GLU A 15 10.53 14.30 -3.12
CA GLU A 15 9.60 13.38 -3.79
C GLU A 15 10.14 11.95 -3.85
N LEU A 16 11.32 11.71 -3.25
CA LEU A 16 11.99 10.43 -3.32
C LEU A 16 11.22 9.39 -2.48
N SER A 17 10.42 8.56 -3.17
CA SER A 17 9.65 7.50 -2.55
C SER A 17 9.97 6.15 -3.17
N LEU A 18 9.99 5.11 -2.33
CA LEU A 18 10.18 3.73 -2.74
C LEU A 18 8.93 2.94 -2.36
N PHE A 19 8.26 2.34 -3.34
CA PHE A 19 6.98 1.64 -3.16
C PHE A 19 5.93 2.48 -2.40
N GLY A 20 5.98 3.81 -2.54
CA GLY A 20 5.07 4.73 -1.86
C GLY A 20 5.36 4.98 -0.38
N ALA A 21 6.52 4.55 0.13
CA ALA A 21 7.10 5.01 1.39
C ALA A 21 8.17 6.09 1.12
N PRO A 22 8.22 7.16 1.92
CA PRO A 22 9.23 8.20 1.79
C PRO A 22 10.61 7.65 2.18
N LEU A 23 11.63 7.95 1.38
CA LEU A 23 13.01 7.57 1.69
C LEU A 23 13.69 8.54 2.65
N LEU A 24 13.22 9.80 2.67
CA LEU A 24 13.75 10.87 3.50
C LEU A 24 12.65 11.41 4.40
N THR A 25 13.07 11.85 5.59
CA THR A 25 12.16 12.38 6.61
C THR A 25 11.48 13.68 6.16
N ASP A 26 12.13 14.49 5.31
CA ASP A 26 11.57 15.74 4.76
C ASP A 26 10.29 15.54 3.92
N SER A 27 10.16 14.38 3.27
CA SER A 27 9.03 14.04 2.38
C SER A 27 7.85 13.40 3.12
N LEU A 28 8.03 13.09 4.39
CA LEU A 28 7.09 12.34 5.23
C LEU A 28 5.71 13.01 5.37
N PRO A 29 5.57 14.31 5.73
CA PRO A 29 4.25 14.92 5.90
C PRO A 29 3.47 14.98 4.58
N ILE A 30 4.16 15.16 3.45
CA ILE A 30 3.55 15.19 2.11
C ILE A 30 2.93 13.83 1.79
N VAL A 31 3.69 12.75 2.02
CA VAL A 31 3.22 11.38 1.73
C VAL A 31 2.10 10.96 2.68
N ILE A 32 2.16 11.33 3.96
CA ILE A 32 1.08 11.04 4.92
C ILE A 32 -0.18 11.78 4.50
N ASN A 33 -0.11 13.08 4.22
CA ASN A 33 -1.29 13.85 3.84
C ASN A 33 -1.91 13.36 2.52
N ALA A 34 -1.09 13.00 1.52
CA ALA A 34 -1.57 12.39 0.29
C ALA A 34 -2.35 11.08 0.55
N LYS A 35 -1.85 10.24 1.46
CA LYS A 35 -2.56 9.01 1.87
C LYS A 35 -3.82 9.32 2.67
N THR A 36 -3.82 10.35 3.52
CA THR A 36 -5.00 10.80 4.26
C THR A 36 -6.12 11.23 3.32
N VAL A 37 -5.79 11.97 2.26
CA VAL A 37 -6.77 12.37 1.22
C VAL A 37 -7.37 11.14 0.52
N ILE A 38 -6.53 10.18 0.13
CA ILE A 38 -6.99 8.93 -0.49
C ILE A 38 -7.88 8.13 0.49
N SER A 39 -7.49 8.04 1.76
CA SER A 39 -8.28 7.35 2.80
C SER A 39 -9.64 8.01 3.03
N LYS A 40 -9.72 9.35 3.00
CA LYS A 40 -11.01 10.07 3.07
C LYS A 40 -11.91 9.73 1.89
N LEU A 41 -11.37 9.68 0.67
CA LEU A 41 -12.12 9.32 -0.53
C LEU A 41 -12.60 7.88 -0.51
N ILE A 42 -11.78 6.96 -0.01
CA ILE A 42 -12.16 5.56 0.15
C ILE A 42 -13.25 5.42 1.22
N SER A 43 -13.12 6.12 2.35
CA SER A 43 -14.10 6.11 3.43
C SER A 43 -15.48 6.51 2.96
N SER A 44 -15.61 7.60 2.20
CA SER A 44 -16.93 8.06 1.71
C SER A 44 -17.62 7.08 0.78
N ARG A 45 -16.88 6.15 0.16
CA ARG A 45 -17.42 5.13 -0.75
C ARG A 45 -17.66 3.78 -0.07
N LEU A 46 -17.00 3.52 1.05
CA LEU A 46 -17.23 2.34 1.87
C LEU A 46 -18.59 2.37 2.57
N ASP A 47 -19.14 3.56 2.82
CA ASP A 47 -20.47 3.75 3.39
C ASP A 47 -21.60 3.20 2.49
N ILE A 48 -21.34 3.10 1.19
CA ILE A 48 -22.31 2.58 0.20
C ILE A 48 -22.34 1.04 0.20
N LEU A 49 -21.30 0.40 0.74
CA LEU A 49 -21.14 -1.05 0.75
C LEU A 49 -21.70 -1.66 2.05
N PRO A 50 -22.12 -2.94 2.03
CA PRO A 50 -22.57 -3.63 3.24
C PRO A 50 -21.47 -3.66 4.31
N ALA A 51 -21.83 -3.40 5.57
CA ALA A 51 -20.88 -3.19 6.66
C ALA A 51 -19.78 -4.27 6.80
N ARG A 52 -20.14 -5.54 6.62
CA ARG A 52 -19.19 -6.67 6.67
C ARG A 52 -18.13 -6.58 5.56
N GLN A 53 -18.56 -6.27 4.33
CA GLN A 53 -17.69 -6.16 3.17
C GLN A 53 -16.78 -4.93 3.29
N SER A 54 -17.35 -3.80 3.74
CA SER A 54 -16.61 -2.56 3.96
C SER A 54 -15.51 -2.74 5.01
N LEU A 55 -15.84 -3.38 6.15
CA LEU A 55 -14.86 -3.64 7.19
C LEU A 55 -13.75 -4.60 6.72
N PHE A 56 -14.10 -5.64 5.96
CA PHE A 56 -13.13 -6.58 5.40
C PHE A 56 -12.15 -5.89 4.44
N LEU A 57 -12.66 -5.06 3.53
CA LEU A 57 -11.84 -4.32 2.56
C LEU A 57 -10.97 -3.26 3.22
N LEU A 58 -11.53 -2.52 4.19
CA LEU A 58 -10.79 -1.52 4.95
C LEU A 58 -9.61 -2.14 5.71
N LYS A 59 -9.85 -3.27 6.36
CA LYS A 59 -8.86 -4.02 7.14
C LYS A 59 -7.80 -4.73 6.29
N ASN A 60 -8.19 -5.38 5.20
CA ASN A 60 -7.26 -6.27 4.49
C ASN A 60 -6.62 -5.63 3.26
N CYS A 61 -7.21 -4.56 2.71
CA CYS A 61 -6.81 -4.07 1.38
C CYS A 61 -6.44 -2.58 1.34
N LEU A 62 -7.14 -1.75 2.11
CA LEU A 62 -7.17 -0.31 1.82
C LEU A 62 -6.43 0.54 2.87
N ALA A 63 -6.85 0.51 4.13
CA ALA A 63 -6.30 1.41 5.15
C ALA A 63 -5.20 0.74 5.98
N VAL A 64 -5.50 -0.41 6.57
CA VAL A 64 -4.60 -1.07 7.53
C VAL A 64 -3.27 -1.52 6.90
N PRO A 65 -3.23 -2.19 5.73
CA PRO A 65 -1.95 -2.59 5.14
C PRO A 65 -1.11 -1.38 4.73
N LYS A 66 -1.75 -0.35 4.17
CA LYS A 66 -1.05 0.86 3.68
C LYS A 66 -0.55 1.73 4.84
N ALA A 67 -1.33 1.87 5.91
CA ALA A 67 -0.94 2.58 7.12
C ALA A 67 0.17 1.82 7.86
N LYS A 68 0.02 0.49 8.04
CA LYS A 68 1.03 -0.36 8.68
C LYS A 68 2.35 -0.38 7.91
N TYR A 69 2.30 -0.44 6.58
CA TYR A 69 3.48 -0.34 5.74
C TYR A 69 4.20 1.00 5.94
N LEU A 70 3.45 2.11 5.96
CA LEU A 70 4.04 3.43 6.21
C LEU A 70 4.62 3.54 7.64
N LEU A 71 3.91 3.05 8.66
CA LEU A 71 4.38 3.00 10.05
C LEU A 71 5.65 2.15 10.23
N ARG A 72 5.84 1.12 9.38
CA ARG A 72 7.02 0.26 9.40
C ARG A 72 8.20 0.84 8.65
N CYS A 73 7.94 1.51 7.54
CA CYS A 73 8.96 1.95 6.61
C CYS A 73 9.40 3.41 6.85
N ALA A 74 8.62 4.19 7.61
CA ALA A 74 8.90 5.59 7.86
C ALA A 74 8.88 5.94 9.35
N GLN A 75 9.63 6.96 9.73
CA GLN A 75 9.74 7.48 11.10
C GLN A 75 8.57 8.42 11.40
N THR A 76 7.37 7.88 11.43
CA THR A 76 6.14 8.68 11.47
C THR A 76 5.87 9.39 12.81
N TYR A 77 6.60 9.03 13.87
CA TYR A 77 6.53 9.69 15.18
C TYR A 77 6.95 11.17 15.14
N GLU A 78 7.72 11.60 14.14
CA GLU A 78 8.12 13.00 13.98
C GLU A 78 6.97 13.89 13.46
N CYS A 79 5.96 13.29 12.81
CA CYS A 79 4.79 13.98 12.24
C CYS A 79 3.50 13.51 12.95
N MET A 80 3.43 13.70 14.28
CA MET A 80 2.32 13.21 15.10
C MET A 80 0.96 13.82 14.70
N ASN A 81 0.94 15.07 14.24
CA ASN A 81 -0.30 15.74 13.86
C ASN A 81 -0.92 15.14 12.58
N GLU A 82 -0.11 14.93 11.54
CA GLU A 82 -0.52 14.34 10.28
C GLU A 82 -0.91 12.86 10.46
N GLN A 83 -0.17 12.15 11.30
CA GLN A 83 -0.48 10.78 11.73
C GLN A 83 -1.85 10.71 12.41
N ASN A 84 -2.11 11.58 13.40
CA ASN A 84 -3.39 11.63 14.11
C ASN A 84 -4.55 11.93 13.16
N CYS A 85 -4.34 12.78 12.14
CA CYS A 85 -5.37 13.05 11.13
C CYS A 85 -5.73 11.80 10.32
N LEU A 86 -4.74 10.98 9.94
CA LEU A 86 -4.98 9.70 9.27
C LEU A 86 -5.72 8.73 10.19
N ASP A 87 -5.31 8.65 11.45
CA ASP A 87 -5.90 7.76 12.45
C ASP A 87 -7.37 8.11 12.73
N GLU A 88 -7.71 9.40 12.83
CA GLU A 88 -9.09 9.86 12.99
C GLU A 88 -9.95 9.54 11.76
N VAL A 89 -9.42 9.70 10.54
CA VAL A 89 -10.15 9.29 9.32
C VAL A 89 -10.46 7.79 9.32
N ILE A 90 -9.49 6.95 9.70
CA ILE A 90 -9.72 5.51 9.77
C ILE A 90 -10.73 5.21 10.88
N ARG A 91 -10.60 5.86 12.04
CA ARG A 91 -11.54 5.68 13.15
C ARG A 91 -12.97 6.06 12.75
N ASP A 92 -13.15 7.20 12.08
CA ASP A 92 -14.46 7.66 11.63
C ASP A 92 -15.06 6.74 10.57
N SER A 93 -14.24 6.20 9.66
CA SER A 93 -14.68 5.18 8.71
C SER A 93 -15.19 3.90 9.41
N VAL A 94 -14.49 3.44 10.45
CA VAL A 94 -14.91 2.26 11.23
C VAL A 94 -16.18 2.57 12.04
N LYS A 95 -16.27 3.77 12.64
CA LYS A 95 -17.48 4.22 13.34
C LYS A 95 -18.68 4.23 12.40
N ALA A 96 -18.54 4.74 11.18
CA ALA A 96 -19.61 4.76 10.18
C ALA A 96 -20.07 3.35 9.79
N ILE A 97 -19.12 2.42 9.62
CA ILE A 97 -19.42 1.03 9.22
C ILE A 97 -20.09 0.24 10.35
N LEU A 98 -19.58 0.35 11.57
CA LEU A 98 -19.99 -0.51 12.69
C LEU A 98 -20.96 0.14 13.67
N ASN A 99 -21.24 1.44 13.55
CA ASN A 99 -21.98 2.24 14.53
C ASN A 99 -21.45 2.09 15.97
N THR A 100 -20.15 1.80 16.12
CA THR A 100 -19.48 1.61 17.42
C THR A 100 -18.13 2.32 17.43
N VAL A 101 -17.72 2.77 18.62
CA VAL A 101 -16.39 3.37 18.80
C VAL A 101 -15.41 2.26 19.16
N MET A 102 -14.52 1.91 18.22
CA MET A 102 -13.39 1.02 18.51
C MET A 102 -12.05 1.78 18.58
N PRO A 103 -11.11 1.32 19.43
CA PRO A 103 -9.73 1.79 19.38
C PRO A 103 -9.03 1.28 18.11
N LEU A 104 -8.26 2.14 17.44
CA LEU A 104 -7.50 1.79 16.23
C LEU A 104 -6.54 0.61 16.44
N ALA A 105 -6.02 0.44 17.67
CA ALA A 105 -5.21 -0.70 18.05
C ALA A 105 -5.92 -2.04 17.77
N VAL A 106 -7.21 -2.17 18.08
CA VAL A 106 -7.96 -3.41 17.85
C VAL A 106 -8.09 -3.75 16.37
N VAL A 107 -8.11 -2.73 15.50
CA VAL A 107 -8.20 -2.88 14.04
C VAL A 107 -6.86 -3.29 13.43
N LEU A 108 -5.74 -2.78 13.97
CA LEU A 108 -4.38 -3.05 13.50
C LEU A 108 -3.77 -4.36 14.06
N PHE A 109 -4.24 -4.85 15.21
CA PHE A 109 -3.69 -6.03 15.90
C PHE A 109 -4.15 -7.37 15.33
N ILE A 110 -5.09 -7.41 14.37
CA ILE A 110 -5.49 -8.69 13.76
C ILE A 110 -4.44 -9.07 12.70
N ASP A 111 -3.67 -10.08 13.07
CA ASP A 111 -2.32 -10.41 12.62
C ASP A 111 -2.25 -10.91 11.16
N ILE A 112 -1.45 -10.20 10.34
CA ILE A 112 -0.97 -10.66 9.01
C ILE A 112 0.51 -11.08 9.10
N ASP A 113 1.21 -10.80 10.21
CA ASP A 113 2.67 -11.00 10.29
C ASP A 113 3.04 -12.43 10.63
N THR A 114 2.22 -13.11 11.42
CA THR A 114 2.34 -14.56 11.68
C THR A 114 2.18 -15.40 10.41
N VAL A 115 1.54 -14.84 9.38
CA VAL A 115 1.19 -15.52 8.13
C VAL A 115 2.29 -15.47 7.08
N ILE A 116 3.14 -14.43 7.06
CA ILE A 116 4.13 -14.23 5.98
C ILE A 116 5.40 -15.08 6.20
N LEU A 117 5.72 -15.41 7.46
CA LEU A 117 6.96 -16.12 7.81
C LEU A 117 6.93 -17.64 7.50
N GLU A 118 5.78 -18.28 7.65
CA GLU A 118 5.57 -19.72 7.42
C GLU A 118 5.65 -20.15 5.93
N PRO A 119 4.91 -19.55 4.98
CA PRO A 119 4.89 -19.99 3.57
C PRO A 119 6.18 -19.67 2.81
N THR A 120 6.97 -18.70 3.29
CA THR A 120 8.28 -18.39 2.70
C THR A 120 9.32 -19.50 2.96
N ARG A 121 9.20 -20.23 4.08
CA ARG A 121 10.08 -21.37 4.39
C ARG A 121 9.75 -22.62 3.58
N LEU A 122 8.46 -22.92 3.38
CA LEU A 122 8.00 -24.10 2.63
C LEU A 122 8.33 -24.04 1.13
N ARG A 123 8.65 -22.87 0.58
CA ARG A 123 8.93 -22.71 -0.85
C ARG A 123 10.39 -22.79 -1.26
N GLN A 124 11.33 -22.54 -0.34
CA GLN A 124 12.76 -22.72 -0.64
C GLN A 124 13.09 -24.18 -0.99
N THR A 125 12.23 -25.12 -0.59
CA THR A 125 12.35 -26.54 -0.93
C THR A 125 11.55 -26.97 -2.17
N ALA A 126 10.68 -26.11 -2.73
CA ALA A 126 9.75 -26.47 -3.80
C ALA A 126 10.06 -25.85 -5.19
N THR A 127 11.02 -24.92 -5.30
CA THR A 127 11.35 -24.28 -6.58
C THR A 127 12.31 -25.13 -7.43
N GLY A 128 11.74 -26.13 -8.11
CA GLY A 128 12.34 -26.79 -9.28
C GLY A 128 11.83 -26.24 -10.63
N GLN A 129 11.06 -25.16 -10.63
CA GLN A 129 10.56 -24.53 -11.86
C GLN A 129 11.38 -23.29 -12.19
N THR A 130 12.14 -23.39 -13.29
CA THR A 130 12.78 -22.27 -13.99
C THR A 130 11.71 -21.27 -14.42
N THR A 131 11.84 -20.02 -13.98
CA THR A 131 11.05 -18.91 -14.50
C THR A 131 11.22 -18.82 -16.03
N PRO A 132 10.19 -18.44 -16.80
CA PRO A 132 10.35 -18.20 -18.23
C PRO A 132 11.45 -17.15 -18.41
N HIS A 133 12.42 -17.50 -19.26
CA HIS A 133 13.62 -16.72 -19.52
C HIS A 133 13.21 -15.32 -20.00
N ALA A 134 13.17 -14.36 -19.08
CA ALA A 134 13.03 -12.96 -19.45
C ALA A 134 14.18 -12.62 -20.41
N PRO A 135 13.94 -11.91 -21.52
CA PRO A 135 15.03 -11.43 -22.35
C PRO A 135 15.98 -10.65 -21.44
N LYS A 136 17.31 -10.84 -21.61
CA LYS A 136 18.34 -10.08 -20.90
C LYS A 136 18.16 -8.61 -21.29
N VAL A 137 17.28 -7.90 -20.60
CA VAL A 137 17.10 -6.46 -20.78
C VAL A 137 18.41 -5.83 -20.35
N GLN A 138 19.03 -5.13 -21.28
CA GLN A 138 20.33 -4.51 -21.10
C GLN A 138 20.19 -3.44 -20.01
N ASN A 139 20.96 -3.59 -18.93
CA ASN A 139 20.74 -2.90 -17.66
C ASN A 139 21.31 -1.46 -17.68
N TRP A 140 20.92 -0.69 -18.70
CA TRP A 140 21.47 0.62 -19.05
C TRP A 140 21.25 1.67 -17.96
N SER A 141 20.22 1.52 -17.13
CA SER A 141 19.94 2.40 -15.99
C SER A 141 20.82 2.11 -14.76
N SER A 142 21.47 0.95 -14.69
CA SER A 142 22.22 0.53 -13.50
C SER A 142 23.37 1.45 -13.09
N PRO A 143 24.17 2.05 -13.99
CA PRO A 143 25.26 2.94 -13.59
C PRO A 143 24.73 4.25 -12.99
N VAL A 144 23.66 4.79 -13.59
CA VAL A 144 23.02 6.04 -13.15
C VAL A 144 22.37 5.84 -11.79
N VAL A 145 21.62 4.76 -11.60
CA VAL A 145 20.99 4.40 -10.32
C VAL A 145 22.04 4.17 -9.24
N LYS A 146 23.14 3.46 -9.55
CA LYS A 146 24.24 3.22 -8.59
C LYS A 146 24.92 4.53 -8.16
N ALA A 147 25.19 5.40 -9.12
CA ALA A 147 25.85 6.67 -8.85
C ALA A 147 24.93 7.61 -8.05
N GLY A 148 23.63 7.70 -8.39
CA GLY A 148 22.63 8.45 -7.63
C GLY A 148 22.42 7.91 -6.21
N ALA A 149 22.41 6.59 -6.04
CA ALA A 149 22.35 5.97 -4.71
C ALA A 149 23.60 6.30 -3.86
N GLN A 150 24.79 6.35 -4.48
CA GLN A 150 26.02 6.70 -3.78
C GLN A 150 26.05 8.18 -3.38
N GLU A 151 25.58 9.08 -4.24
CA GLU A 151 25.42 10.51 -3.94
C GLU A 151 24.41 10.74 -2.80
N LEU A 152 23.30 10.01 -2.82
CA LEU A 152 22.30 10.05 -1.76
C LEU A 152 22.90 9.56 -0.42
N MET A 153 23.65 8.46 -0.41
CA MET A 153 24.31 7.96 0.81
C MET A 153 25.38 8.88 1.39
N ALA A 154 26.00 9.73 0.56
CA ALA A 154 27.04 10.67 0.99
C ALA A 154 26.46 11.92 1.68
N ASN A 155 25.29 12.37 1.23
CA ASN A 155 24.71 13.67 1.58
C ASN A 155 23.47 13.56 2.50
N VAL A 156 23.34 12.47 3.24
CA VAL A 156 22.15 12.15 4.05
C VAL A 156 22.53 11.89 5.50
N GLY A 157 21.66 12.29 6.43
CA GLY A 157 21.87 12.14 7.87
C GLY A 157 22.00 10.67 8.31
N VAL A 158 22.54 10.45 9.51
CA VAL A 158 22.84 9.10 10.05
C VAL A 158 21.60 8.19 10.08
N ARG A 159 20.43 8.76 10.38
CA ARG A 159 19.15 8.03 10.51
C ARG A 159 18.61 7.57 9.16
N ASP A 160 18.41 8.49 8.22
CA ASP A 160 18.00 8.17 6.85
C ASP A 160 18.99 7.23 6.16
N LYS A 161 20.29 7.34 6.48
CA LYS A 161 21.31 6.41 6.01
C LYS A 161 21.08 4.97 6.49
N ALA A 162 20.60 4.77 7.73
CA ALA A 162 20.26 3.44 8.23
C ALA A 162 19.09 2.82 7.45
N VAL A 163 18.07 3.62 7.10
CA VAL A 163 16.94 3.19 6.26
C VAL A 163 17.42 2.79 4.87
N LEU A 164 18.25 3.62 4.22
CA LEU A 164 18.83 3.33 2.91
C LEU A 164 19.69 2.06 2.92
N LEU A 165 20.43 1.80 4.00
CA LEU A 165 21.22 0.57 4.16
C LEU A 165 20.35 -0.67 4.34
N ALA A 166 19.25 -0.56 5.10
CA ALA A 166 18.28 -1.64 5.25
C ALA A 166 17.62 -1.98 3.91
N LEU A 167 17.21 -0.97 3.14
CA LEU A 167 16.61 -1.14 1.82
C LEU A 167 17.57 -1.78 0.80
N ARG A 168 18.87 -1.49 0.90
CA ARG A 168 19.90 -2.06 0.01
C ARG A 168 20.16 -3.56 0.25
N ARG A 169 19.64 -4.16 1.32
CA ARG A 169 19.75 -5.61 1.55
C ARG A 169 18.93 -6.40 0.51
N SER A 170 19.47 -7.53 0.04
CA SER A 170 18.79 -8.44 -0.92
C SER A 170 17.42 -8.94 -0.45
N GLU A 171 17.23 -9.01 0.87
CA GLU A 171 16.03 -9.54 1.49
C GLU A 171 14.88 -8.53 1.57
N SER A 172 15.16 -7.23 1.45
CA SER A 172 14.19 -6.15 1.68
C SER A 172 12.99 -6.18 0.72
N SER A 173 13.18 -6.77 -0.46
CA SER A 173 12.19 -6.86 -1.54
C SER A 173 11.60 -8.26 -1.72
N LYS A 174 11.95 -9.25 -0.89
CA LYS A 174 11.47 -10.64 -1.06
C LYS A 174 9.95 -10.76 -0.93
N TRP A 175 9.33 -9.91 -0.12
CA TRP A 175 7.88 -9.87 0.05
C TRP A 175 7.13 -9.50 -1.25
N LEU A 176 7.75 -8.78 -2.19
CA LEU A 176 7.15 -8.45 -3.49
C LEU A 176 6.94 -9.70 -4.37
N ASN A 177 7.72 -10.75 -4.11
CA ASN A 177 7.60 -12.03 -4.81
C ASN A 177 6.75 -13.04 -4.02
N ALA A 178 6.12 -12.62 -2.91
CA ALA A 178 5.20 -13.47 -2.18
C ALA A 178 3.92 -13.65 -3.01
N ILE A 179 3.59 -14.90 -3.34
CA ILE A 179 2.33 -15.21 -4.03
C ILE A 179 1.22 -15.25 -2.98
N PRO A 180 0.05 -14.65 -3.25
CA PRO A 180 -1.11 -14.75 -2.38
C PRO A 180 -1.47 -16.21 -2.08
N ASN A 181 -1.93 -16.47 -0.86
CA ASN A 181 -2.37 -17.78 -0.39
C ASN A 181 -3.76 -17.68 0.26
N ASP A 182 -4.69 -18.50 -0.21
CA ASP A 182 -6.07 -18.63 0.27
C ASP A 182 -6.17 -19.03 1.74
N ASN A 183 -5.35 -20.00 2.16
CA ASN A 183 -5.41 -20.58 3.52
C ASN A 183 -5.12 -19.57 4.62
N VAL A 184 -4.53 -18.44 4.24
CA VAL A 184 -4.09 -17.41 5.16
C VAL A 184 -4.73 -16.05 4.84
N SER A 185 -5.82 -16.07 4.07
CA SER A 185 -6.65 -14.90 3.75
C SER A 185 -5.87 -13.76 3.06
N THR A 186 -4.75 -14.08 2.41
CA THR A 186 -3.96 -13.13 1.61
C THR A 186 -4.41 -13.10 0.16
N LEU A 187 -5.17 -14.11 -0.29
CA LEU A 187 -5.85 -14.09 -1.58
C LEU A 187 -7.24 -13.47 -1.40
N LEU A 188 -7.49 -12.41 -2.17
CA LEU A 188 -8.78 -11.75 -2.21
C LEU A 188 -9.68 -12.46 -3.22
N GLU A 189 -10.93 -12.73 -2.83
CA GLU A 189 -11.95 -13.23 -3.75
C GLU A 189 -12.14 -12.23 -4.92
N GLY A 190 -12.46 -12.73 -6.13
CA GLY A 190 -12.46 -11.93 -7.36
C GLY A 190 -13.30 -10.65 -7.28
N ASP A 191 -14.45 -10.70 -6.60
CA ASP A 191 -15.32 -9.54 -6.42
C ASP A 191 -14.77 -8.55 -5.40
N SER A 192 -14.27 -9.05 -4.27
CA SER A 192 -13.54 -8.24 -3.29
C SER A 192 -12.34 -7.54 -3.93
N PHE A 193 -11.64 -8.23 -4.84
CA PHE A 193 -10.50 -7.69 -5.59
C PHE A 193 -10.92 -6.57 -6.54
N ARG A 194 -11.98 -6.80 -7.34
CA ARG A 194 -12.54 -5.79 -8.25
C ARG A 194 -12.98 -4.55 -7.50
N ILE A 195 -13.68 -4.72 -6.39
CA ILE A 195 -14.14 -3.60 -5.55
C ILE A 195 -12.95 -2.86 -4.93
N ALA A 196 -11.99 -3.57 -4.33
CA ALA A 196 -10.78 -2.96 -3.76
C ALA A 196 -9.99 -2.17 -4.80
N PHE A 197 -9.84 -2.73 -6.01
CA PHE A 197 -9.13 -2.12 -7.12
C PHE A 197 -9.87 -0.89 -7.65
N ALA A 198 -11.19 -0.98 -7.85
CA ALA A 198 -12.04 0.13 -8.26
C ALA A 198 -12.00 1.29 -7.25
N LEU A 199 -12.11 0.99 -5.95
CA LEU A 199 -11.95 1.98 -4.87
C LEU A 199 -10.54 2.60 -4.89
N GLY A 200 -9.50 1.79 -5.13
CA GLY A 200 -8.12 2.26 -5.24
C GLY A 200 -7.86 3.19 -6.42
N LEU A 201 -8.54 2.97 -7.55
CA LEU A 201 -8.49 3.85 -8.73
C LEU A 201 -9.44 5.05 -8.63
N GLY A 202 -10.26 5.13 -7.59
CA GLY A 202 -11.29 6.16 -7.50
C GLY A 202 -12.43 5.96 -8.52
N ALA A 203 -12.66 4.74 -9.01
CA ALA A 203 -13.81 4.39 -9.85
C ALA A 203 -15.10 4.19 -9.02
N ASN A 204 -16.27 4.54 -9.56
CA ASN A 204 -17.54 4.34 -8.88
C ASN A 204 -17.88 2.84 -8.86
N VAL A 205 -18.03 2.28 -7.66
CA VAL A 205 -18.32 0.85 -7.47
C VAL A 205 -19.83 0.57 -7.54
N CYS A 206 -20.63 1.49 -7.03
CA CYS A 206 -22.09 1.36 -7.00
C CYS A 206 -22.69 2.47 -7.84
N GLU A 207 -23.46 2.10 -8.87
CA GLU A 207 -24.35 3.01 -9.58
C GLU A 207 -25.79 2.77 -9.12
N PRO A 208 -26.62 3.83 -9.01
CA PRO A 208 -28.02 3.67 -8.66
C PRO A 208 -28.72 2.88 -9.78
N HIS A 209 -29.40 1.79 -9.41
CA HIS A 209 -30.25 1.06 -10.34
C HIS A 209 -31.70 1.11 -9.85
N ILE A 210 -32.62 1.11 -10.81
CA ILE A 210 -34.06 1.03 -10.50
C ILE A 210 -34.38 -0.45 -10.35
N CYS A 211 -34.74 -0.85 -9.13
CA CYS A 211 -35.24 -2.19 -8.87
C CYS A 211 -36.52 -2.44 -9.68
N ARG A 212 -36.82 -3.71 -9.98
CA ARG A 212 -38.14 -4.11 -10.52
C ARG A 212 -39.32 -3.72 -9.60
N CYS A 213 -39.01 -3.37 -8.36
CA CYS A 213 -39.90 -2.87 -7.33
C CYS A 213 -40.04 -1.33 -7.29
N GLU A 214 -39.51 -0.62 -8.30
CA GLU A 214 -39.49 0.86 -8.42
C GLU A 214 -38.75 1.62 -7.30
N VAL A 215 -38.15 0.90 -6.34
CA VAL A 215 -37.27 1.47 -5.32
C VAL A 215 -35.86 1.65 -5.91
N GLN A 216 -35.28 2.83 -5.70
CA GLN A 216 -33.89 3.10 -6.05
C GLN A 216 -32.98 2.35 -5.08
N ALA A 217 -32.23 1.37 -5.60
CA ALA A 217 -31.32 0.55 -4.80
C ALA A 217 -29.88 0.74 -5.29
N PHE A 218 -28.93 0.61 -4.36
CA PHE A 218 -27.50 0.56 -4.67
C PHE A 218 -27.07 -0.90 -4.55
N HIS A 219 -26.85 -1.57 -5.67
CA HIS A 219 -26.29 -2.93 -5.68
C HIS A 219 -24.84 -2.82 -6.15
N PRO A 220 -23.86 -3.37 -5.41
CA PRO A 220 -22.44 -3.31 -5.79
C PRO A 220 -22.08 -4.15 -7.01
N TYR A 221 -23.07 -4.72 -7.71
CA TYR A 221 -22.86 -5.54 -8.89
C TYR A 221 -23.80 -5.12 -10.02
N LEU A 222 -23.26 -4.34 -10.95
CA LEU A 222 -23.58 -4.52 -12.36
C LEU A 222 -22.25 -4.75 -13.08
N GLY A 223 -21.82 -6.01 -13.05
CA GLY A 223 -20.93 -6.53 -14.07
C GLY A 223 -21.66 -6.40 -15.40
N VAL A 224 -21.14 -5.50 -16.24
CA VAL A 224 -21.31 -5.53 -17.69
C VAL A 224 -21.03 -6.97 -18.14
N ARG A 225 -22.03 -7.60 -18.76
CA ARG A 225 -21.87 -8.86 -19.49
C ARG A 225 -20.87 -8.70 -20.63
#